data_AF-A0A957V395-F1
#
_entry.id   AF-A0A957V395-F1
#
_cell.length_a   1.000
_cell.length_b   1.000
_cell.length_c   1.000
_cell.angle_alpha   90.00
_cell.angle_beta   90.00
_cell.angle_gamma   90.00
#
_symmetry.space_group_name_H-M   'P 1'
#
loop_
_entity.id
_entity.type
_entity.pdbx_description
1 polymer ?
#
loop_
_entity_poly.entity_id
_entity_poly.type
_entity_poly.pdbx_seq_one_letter_code
_entity_poly.pdbx_strand_id
1 'polypeptide(L)'
;MFVFTGGDPTVFTSSADYTNQDMIVRLAIMVAVCVAAAAGLAVLWFGFRHEDDEHPRWRPHLMHWAMLMGGFWLIQIIFFTTFFTNTVNGLATGVVGSLGYWLAQQGVKRGSQPVYYYVLIGWLYEFLPAILSIGGFATVFYNLVMSPVRHFRWDPVVAGDLPPSVARETQARIAEAQAAAVAVDRTADTDETAPPVAAAVDPADEARFYRVVFAIFGIWWVIASWIAYSVAGEKMPWLLVHIALPMCVFGGWWLGYLLRRIDWRSAWRARTWLLTFVIPAVLFISLIIMTVLSGDAGVESSAAGRILQWLLIFGALGAVIFGGVYGVLRSGFQEGLRLLAVGLAGLLLVLTIRTSFTLTYINYDMATEFLVYAHGGPDIKRALTELDTISERTVGGRNIVVAYDNDSAWPFSWYMRLYPNAKYYGESPTPDAMAAPVVIVGPANRAKVEPYMARDYVKRTYRRIWWPEMDYFDLTPDRVWGALTDPAQRERIFDIVAFRKYRDP
;
A
#
# COMPACT_ATOMS: atom_id res chain seq x y z
N MET A 1 -32.47 10.59 -7.62
CA MET A 1 -31.00 10.66 -7.66
C MET A 1 -30.49 9.54 -6.75
N PHE A 2 -30.11 8.39 -7.31
CA PHE A 2 -29.70 7.22 -6.53
C PHE A 2 -28.19 7.26 -6.34
N VAL A 3 -27.75 7.62 -5.14
CA VAL A 3 -26.35 7.49 -4.72
C VAL A 3 -26.18 6.04 -4.24
N PHE A 4 -25.51 5.21 -5.04
CA PHE A 4 -25.20 3.84 -4.64
C PHE A 4 -23.92 3.85 -3.78
N THR A 5 -24.07 3.78 -2.46
CA THR A 5 -22.97 3.58 -1.52
C THR A 5 -23.07 2.19 -0.90
N GLY A 6 -22.01 1.38 -1.04
CA GLY A 6 -21.91 0.02 -0.53
C GLY A 6 -21.62 -0.06 0.97
N GLY A 7 -22.55 0.43 1.79
CA GLY A 7 -22.55 0.24 3.25
C GLY A 7 -23.97 0.04 3.79
N ASP A 8 -24.08 -0.23 5.10
CA ASP A 8 -25.32 -0.50 5.85
C ASP A 8 -26.52 0.38 5.42
N PRO A 9 -27.63 -0.19 4.90
CA PRO A 9 -28.76 0.58 4.40
C PRO A 9 -29.42 1.47 5.46
N THR A 10 -29.26 1.20 6.75
CA THR A 10 -29.76 2.10 7.83
C THR A 10 -28.89 3.34 8.04
N VAL A 11 -27.66 3.33 7.54
CA VAL A 11 -26.66 4.42 7.59
C VAL A 11 -26.58 5.17 6.25
N PHE A 12 -27.29 4.73 5.20
CA PHE A 12 -27.13 5.30 3.85
C PHE A 12 -28.44 5.58 3.10
N THR A 13 -29.57 5.70 3.81
CA THR A 13 -30.87 6.02 3.20
C THR A 13 -31.01 7.46 2.70
N SER A 14 -30.21 8.39 3.22
CA SER A 14 -30.26 9.79 2.85
C SER A 14 -28.90 10.45 3.00
N SER A 15 -28.39 11.08 1.93
CA SER A 15 -27.24 11.98 2.07
C SER A 15 -27.53 13.07 3.11
N ALA A 16 -28.79 13.48 3.28
CA ALA A 16 -29.21 14.51 4.23
C ALA A 16 -28.94 14.14 5.71
N ASP A 17 -28.82 12.85 6.05
CA ASP A 17 -28.48 12.42 7.43
C ASP A 17 -27.00 12.71 7.77
N TYR A 18 -26.14 12.83 6.75
CA TYR A 18 -24.72 13.17 6.85
C TYR A 18 -24.37 14.42 6.05
N THR A 19 -25.38 15.21 5.69
CA THR A 19 -25.23 16.48 4.99
C THR A 19 -26.39 17.38 5.40
N ASN A 20 -26.63 17.54 6.72
CA ASN A 20 -27.36 18.72 7.17
C ASN A 20 -26.63 19.95 6.56
N GLN A 21 -27.38 20.87 5.98
CA GLN A 21 -26.89 22.12 5.42
C GLN A 21 -25.89 22.82 6.36
N ASP A 22 -26.11 22.76 7.68
CA ASP A 22 -25.18 23.27 8.69
C ASP A 22 -23.80 22.61 8.64
N MET A 23 -23.75 21.29 8.47
CA MET A 23 -22.50 20.55 8.38
C MET A 23 -21.78 20.83 7.06
N ILE A 24 -22.52 20.89 5.95
CA ILE A 24 -21.95 21.29 4.64
C ILE A 24 -21.31 22.68 4.76
N VAL A 25 -22.01 23.63 5.36
CA VAL A 25 -21.51 24.99 5.55
C VAL A 25 -20.27 25.00 6.44
N ARG A 26 -20.26 24.28 7.57
CA ARG A 26 -19.07 24.18 8.45
C ARG A 26 -17.87 23.57 7.73
N LEU A 27 -18.06 22.50 6.96
CA LEU A 27 -16.99 21.83 6.23
C LEU A 27 -16.50 22.69 5.07
N ALA A 28 -17.40 23.40 4.36
CA ALA A 28 -17.03 24.35 3.32
C ALA A 28 -16.23 25.52 3.89
N ILE A 29 -16.62 26.05 5.05
CA ILE A 29 -15.84 27.05 5.79
C ILE A 29 -14.47 26.49 6.15
N MET A 30 -14.40 25.28 6.70
CA MET A 30 -13.12 24.65 7.07
C MET A 30 -12.22 24.48 5.84
N VAL A 31 -12.73 23.96 4.72
CA VAL A 31 -11.98 23.85 3.47
C VAL A 31 -11.51 25.23 2.99
N ALA A 32 -12.38 26.23 2.99
CA ALA A 32 -12.03 27.58 2.59
C ALA A 32 -10.94 28.19 3.50
N VAL A 33 -11.03 27.97 4.81
CA VAL A 33 -10.01 28.39 5.79
C VAL A 33 -8.69 27.66 5.54
N CYS A 34 -8.70 26.35 5.31
CA CYS A 34 -7.49 25.59 4.99
C CYS A 34 -6.84 26.06 3.69
N VAL A 35 -7.62 26.32 2.64
CA VAL A 35 -7.12 26.85 1.36
C VAL A 35 -6.57 28.27 1.54
N ALA A 36 -7.28 29.13 2.26
CA ALA A 36 -6.84 30.49 2.56
C ALA A 36 -5.58 30.50 3.43
N ALA A 37 -5.47 29.60 4.41
CA ALA A 37 -4.29 29.44 5.24
C ALA A 37 -3.11 28.91 4.42
N ALA A 38 -3.32 27.93 3.53
CA ALA A 38 -2.29 27.43 2.63
C ALA A 38 -1.79 28.53 1.66
N ALA A 39 -2.71 29.30 1.09
CA ALA A 39 -2.38 30.44 0.23
C ALA A 39 -1.68 31.56 1.02
N GLY A 40 -2.15 31.87 2.22
CA GLY A 40 -1.54 32.86 3.11
C GLY A 40 -0.13 32.46 3.52
N LEU A 41 0.08 31.20 3.92
CA LEU A 41 1.41 30.65 4.19
C LEU A 41 2.29 30.70 2.95
N ALA A 42 1.76 30.40 1.76
CA ALA A 42 2.50 30.50 0.52
C ALA A 42 2.91 31.95 0.21
N VAL A 43 2.02 32.92 0.37
CA VAL A 43 2.35 34.35 0.18
C VAL A 43 3.33 34.84 1.25
N LEU A 44 3.15 34.45 2.51
CA LEU A 44 4.08 34.76 3.59
C LEU A 44 5.48 34.20 3.33
N TRP A 45 5.55 32.96 2.87
CA TRP A 45 6.80 32.24 2.70
C TRP A 45 7.51 32.56 1.37
N PHE A 46 6.75 32.75 0.28
CA PHE A 46 7.29 32.97 -1.07
C PHE A 46 7.12 34.40 -1.60
N GLY A 47 6.24 35.22 -1.03
CA GLY A 47 5.84 36.52 -1.56
C GLY A 47 6.49 37.75 -0.91
N PHE A 48 6.82 37.70 0.39
CA PHE A 48 7.43 38.83 1.12
C PHE A 48 8.96 38.74 1.29
N ARG A 49 9.59 37.67 0.80
CA ARG A 49 11.06 37.55 0.87
C ARG A 49 11.70 38.53 -0.12
N HIS A 50 12.48 39.47 0.40
CA HIS A 50 13.15 40.51 -0.40
C HIS A 50 14.26 39.91 -1.28
N GLU A 51 14.48 40.53 -2.44
CA GLU A 51 15.53 40.16 -3.41
C GLU A 51 16.95 40.48 -2.90
N ASP A 52 17.07 41.34 -1.88
CA ASP A 52 18.33 41.91 -1.39
C ASP A 52 19.12 41.05 -0.38
N ASP A 53 18.66 39.83 -0.06
CA ASP A 53 19.45 38.89 0.75
C ASP A 53 20.36 38.05 -0.15
N GLU A 54 21.66 38.40 -0.19
CA GLU A 54 22.80 37.76 -0.89
C GLU A 54 23.04 36.27 -0.52
N HIS A 55 22.01 35.42 -0.60
CA HIS A 55 22.13 33.99 -0.38
C HIS A 55 21.94 33.21 -1.69
N PRO A 56 22.95 32.44 -2.15
CA PRO A 56 22.97 31.70 -3.43
C PRO A 56 21.98 30.55 -3.58
N ARG A 57 20.88 30.56 -2.84
CA ARG A 57 19.95 29.46 -2.77
C ARG A 57 18.84 29.56 -3.87
N TRP A 58 18.70 28.64 -4.85
CA TRP A 58 17.49 28.34 -5.66
C TRP A 58 16.21 28.51 -4.84
N ARG A 59 15.42 29.53 -5.18
CA ARG A 59 14.20 29.87 -4.44
C ARG A 59 12.97 29.54 -5.29
N PRO A 60 12.09 28.63 -4.84
CA PRO A 60 10.78 28.50 -5.47
C PRO A 60 10.01 29.80 -5.27
N HIS A 61 9.73 30.52 -6.36
CA HIS A 61 8.88 31.71 -6.34
C HIS A 61 7.40 31.36 -6.13
N LEU A 62 6.60 32.32 -5.69
CA LEU A 62 5.14 32.20 -5.55
C LEU A 62 4.48 31.65 -6.82
N MET A 63 4.98 32.02 -7.99
CA MET A 63 4.53 31.50 -9.28
C MET A 63 4.70 29.97 -9.41
N HIS A 64 5.83 29.41 -8.98
CA HIS A 64 6.06 27.96 -9.01
C HIS A 64 5.07 27.23 -8.12
N TRP A 65 4.84 27.76 -6.91
CA TRP A 65 3.82 27.22 -6.01
C TRP A 65 2.42 27.30 -6.64
N ALA A 66 2.07 28.42 -7.26
CA ALA A 66 0.78 28.62 -7.92
C ALA A 66 0.58 27.66 -9.10
N MET A 67 1.64 27.39 -9.89
CA MET A 67 1.59 26.41 -10.98
C MET A 67 1.35 24.99 -10.45
N LEU A 68 2.05 24.58 -9.39
CA LEU A 68 1.86 23.25 -8.77
C LEU A 68 0.46 23.10 -8.17
N MET A 69 -0.01 24.13 -7.47
CA MET A 69 -1.36 24.15 -6.89
C MET A 69 -2.44 24.17 -7.98
N GLY A 70 -2.22 24.93 -9.06
CA GLY A 70 -3.07 24.97 -10.24
C GLY A 70 -3.16 23.60 -10.91
N GLY A 71 -2.03 22.90 -11.06
CA GLY A 71 -2.00 21.52 -11.59
C GLY A 71 -2.75 20.53 -10.70
N PHE A 72 -2.55 20.60 -9.38
CA PHE A 72 -3.28 19.78 -8.41
C PHE A 72 -4.80 19.98 -8.52
N TRP A 73 -5.26 21.23 -8.49
CA TRP A 73 -6.69 21.55 -8.59
C TRP A 73 -7.25 21.24 -9.96
N LEU A 74 -6.50 21.45 -11.04
CA LEU A 74 -6.93 21.09 -12.39
C LEU A 74 -7.28 19.60 -12.47
N ILE A 75 -6.41 18.73 -11.96
CA ILE A 75 -6.65 17.28 -11.91
C ILE A 75 -7.90 16.99 -11.07
N GLN A 76 -7.97 17.52 -9.84
CA GLN A 76 -9.10 17.30 -8.93
C GLN A 76 -10.43 17.76 -9.54
N ILE A 77 -10.48 18.95 -10.14
CA ILE A 77 -11.68 19.51 -10.74
C ILE A 77 -12.13 18.65 -11.91
N ILE A 78 -11.23 18.25 -12.82
CA ILE A 78 -11.59 17.40 -13.96
C ILE A 78 -12.23 16.09 -13.49
N PHE A 79 -11.62 15.40 -12.51
CA PHE A 79 -12.12 14.10 -12.08
C PHE A 79 -13.36 14.17 -11.20
N PHE A 80 -13.41 15.07 -10.21
CA PHE A 80 -14.60 15.20 -9.35
C PHE A 80 -15.83 15.69 -10.11
N THR A 81 -15.65 16.48 -11.17
CA THR A 81 -16.77 16.95 -12.00
C THR A 81 -17.21 15.95 -13.06
N THR A 82 -16.60 14.76 -13.12
CA THR A 82 -16.82 13.76 -14.20
C THR A 82 -16.59 14.41 -15.57
N PHE A 83 -15.41 15.01 -15.77
CA PHE A 83 -15.10 15.76 -16.99
C PHE A 83 -16.14 16.86 -17.27
N PHE A 84 -16.47 17.65 -16.24
CA PHE A 84 -17.39 18.79 -16.30
C PHE A 84 -18.87 18.47 -16.56
N THR A 85 -19.27 17.20 -16.61
CA THR A 85 -20.70 16.83 -16.76
C THR A 85 -21.50 16.96 -15.46
N ASN A 86 -20.82 17.00 -14.30
CA ASN A 86 -21.40 17.10 -12.97
C ASN A 86 -20.66 18.13 -12.10
N THR A 87 -20.58 19.38 -12.56
CA THR A 87 -19.68 20.39 -12.00
C THR A 87 -19.96 20.75 -10.54
N VAL A 88 -21.17 21.26 -10.25
CA VAL A 88 -21.49 21.79 -8.91
C VAL A 88 -21.56 20.66 -7.88
N ASN A 89 -22.35 19.63 -8.15
CA ASN A 89 -22.52 18.53 -7.18
C ASN A 89 -21.25 17.69 -7.05
N GLY A 90 -20.50 17.48 -8.15
CA GLY A 90 -19.24 16.76 -8.14
C GLY A 90 -18.20 17.44 -7.25
N LEU A 91 -18.01 18.76 -7.37
CA LEU A 91 -17.09 19.50 -6.50
C LEU A 91 -17.58 19.55 -5.05
N ALA A 92 -18.87 19.80 -4.83
CA ALA A 92 -19.43 19.87 -3.48
C ALA A 92 -19.26 18.53 -2.74
N THR A 93 -19.61 17.42 -3.38
CA THR A 93 -19.48 16.08 -2.77
C THR A 93 -18.04 15.60 -2.72
N GLY A 94 -17.23 15.90 -3.74
CA GLY A 94 -15.84 15.46 -3.83
C GLY A 94 -14.89 16.16 -2.88
N VAL A 95 -15.07 17.46 -2.63
CA VAL A 95 -14.19 18.26 -1.76
C VAL A 95 -14.74 18.38 -0.35
N VAL A 96 -16.01 18.78 -0.22
CA VAL A 96 -16.63 19.04 1.09
C VAL A 96 -17.25 17.76 1.65
N GLY A 97 -18.01 17.04 0.82
CA GLY A 97 -18.71 15.81 1.23
C GLY A 97 -17.77 14.68 1.64
N SER A 98 -16.69 14.44 0.88
CA SER A 98 -15.72 13.38 1.18
C SER A 98 -15.02 13.59 2.53
N LEU A 99 -14.66 14.84 2.84
CA LEU A 99 -14.05 15.22 4.11
C LEU A 99 -15.04 15.10 5.27
N GLY A 100 -16.28 15.56 5.07
CA GLY A 100 -17.35 15.41 6.05
C GLY A 100 -17.63 13.96 6.38
N TYR A 101 -17.72 13.13 5.35
CA TYR A 101 -17.87 11.70 5.49
C TYR A 101 -16.72 11.10 6.30
N TRP A 102 -15.47 11.36 5.90
CA TRP A 102 -14.30 10.83 6.59
C TRP A 102 -14.23 11.23 8.06
N LEU A 103 -14.57 12.47 8.40
CA LEU A 103 -14.65 12.96 9.78
C LEU A 103 -15.76 12.26 10.58
N ALA A 104 -16.95 12.09 9.99
CA ALA A 104 -18.06 11.41 10.64
C ALA A 104 -17.73 9.94 10.96
N GLN A 105 -16.97 9.25 10.10
CA GLN A 105 -16.59 7.85 10.32
C GLN A 105 -15.66 7.65 11.53
N GLN A 106 -14.91 8.68 11.94
CA GLN A 106 -14.03 8.57 13.12
C GLN A 106 -14.78 8.27 14.42
N GLY A 107 -16.03 8.71 14.53
CA GLY A 107 -16.91 8.41 15.67
C GLY A 107 -17.55 7.03 15.61
N VAL A 108 -17.79 6.51 14.40
CA VAL A 108 -18.38 5.18 14.18
C VAL A 108 -17.37 4.07 14.45
N LYS A 109 -16.10 4.27 14.03
CA LYS A 109 -15.00 3.30 14.17
C LYS A 109 -15.39 1.92 13.64
N ARG A 110 -15.79 1.85 12.38
CA ARG A 110 -16.35 0.62 11.81
C ARG A 110 -15.38 -0.54 12.00
N GLY A 111 -15.92 -1.70 12.36
CA GLY A 111 -15.13 -2.91 12.63
C GLY A 111 -14.22 -2.86 13.85
N SER A 112 -14.16 -1.77 14.63
CA SER A 112 -13.40 -1.65 15.89
C SER A 112 -11.98 -2.21 15.85
N GLN A 113 -11.27 -2.01 14.73
CA GLN A 113 -9.98 -2.66 14.48
C GLN A 113 -8.91 -2.28 15.51
N PRO A 114 -8.03 -3.22 15.90
CA PRO A 114 -6.96 -2.96 16.86
C PRO A 114 -5.92 -1.97 16.33
N VAL A 115 -5.11 -1.40 17.23
CA VAL A 115 -4.06 -0.42 16.87
C VAL A 115 -3.00 -1.02 15.94
N TYR A 116 -2.70 -2.31 16.09
CA TYR A 116 -1.74 -3.04 15.25
C TYR A 116 -2.32 -3.52 13.91
N TYR A 117 -3.56 -3.15 13.57
CA TYR A 117 -4.25 -3.61 12.36
C TYR A 117 -3.44 -3.37 11.08
N TYR A 118 -2.97 -2.14 10.83
CA TYR A 118 -2.18 -1.82 9.64
C TYR A 118 -0.81 -2.48 9.64
N VAL A 119 -0.23 -2.77 10.81
CA VAL A 119 1.01 -3.53 10.87
C VAL A 119 0.74 -4.92 10.33
N LEU A 120 -0.31 -5.58 10.82
CA LEU A 120 -0.69 -6.92 10.35
C LEU A 120 -0.95 -6.97 8.84
N ILE A 121 -1.85 -6.12 8.32
CA ILE A 121 -2.18 -6.17 6.88
C ILE A 121 -1.05 -5.60 6.00
N GLY A 122 -0.34 -4.56 6.46
CA GLY A 122 0.75 -3.95 5.71
C GLY A 122 1.91 -4.93 5.49
N TRP A 123 2.29 -5.70 6.50
CA TRP A 123 3.33 -6.72 6.35
C TRP A 123 2.89 -7.95 5.55
N LEU A 124 1.58 -8.18 5.43
CA LEU A 124 1.03 -9.29 4.67
C LEU A 124 0.92 -9.01 3.17
N TYR A 125 0.69 -7.76 2.78
CA TYR A 125 0.45 -7.36 1.39
C TYR A 125 1.50 -6.42 0.82
N GLU A 126 2.05 -5.51 1.64
CA GLU A 126 2.93 -4.40 1.24
C GLU A 126 4.38 -4.59 1.71
N PHE A 127 4.84 -5.85 1.80
CA PHE A 127 6.18 -6.19 2.31
C PHE A 127 7.32 -5.64 1.44
N LEU A 128 7.16 -5.56 0.11
CA LEU A 128 8.18 -4.98 -0.78
C LEU A 128 8.45 -3.50 -0.43
N PRO A 129 7.45 -2.59 -0.54
CA PRO A 129 7.69 -1.19 -0.23
C PRO A 129 8.06 -0.97 1.25
N ALA A 130 7.56 -1.80 2.18
CA ALA A 130 7.97 -1.76 3.58
C ALA A 130 9.47 -2.07 3.78
N ILE A 131 9.97 -3.17 3.21
CA ILE A 131 11.39 -3.56 3.33
C ILE A 131 12.31 -2.57 2.62
N LEU A 132 11.92 -2.09 1.43
CA LEU A 132 12.69 -1.06 0.73
C LEU A 132 12.75 0.25 1.52
N SER A 133 11.65 0.63 2.18
CA SER A 133 11.62 1.81 3.06
C SER A 133 12.57 1.66 4.25
N ILE A 134 12.65 0.46 4.85
CA ILE A 134 13.63 0.16 5.91
C ILE A 134 15.07 0.32 5.41
N GLY A 135 15.38 -0.17 4.20
CA GLY A 135 16.68 0.06 3.56
C GLY A 135 16.98 1.55 3.36
N GLY A 136 15.97 2.31 2.93
CA GLY A 136 16.00 3.77 2.81
C GLY A 136 16.32 4.45 4.13
N PHE A 137 15.57 4.13 5.19
CA PHE A 137 15.78 4.66 6.53
C PHE A 137 17.20 4.39 7.03
N ALA A 138 17.65 3.13 6.93
CA ALA A 138 18.99 2.72 7.36
C ALA A 138 20.08 3.49 6.61
N THR A 139 19.89 3.71 5.31
CA THR A 139 20.85 4.45 4.47
C THR A 139 20.92 5.92 4.85
N VAL A 140 19.77 6.58 5.00
CA VAL A 140 19.71 7.99 5.41
C VAL A 140 20.31 8.16 6.80
N PHE A 141 19.90 7.31 7.76
CA PHE A 141 20.39 7.35 9.14
C PHE A 141 21.90 7.12 9.21
N TYR A 142 22.43 6.12 8.51
CA TYR A 142 23.86 5.84 8.49
C TYR A 142 24.69 7.03 7.97
N ASN A 143 24.23 7.69 6.90
CA ASN A 143 24.96 8.81 6.31
C ASN A 143 24.77 10.13 7.07
N LEU A 144 23.62 10.37 7.70
CA LEU A 144 23.31 11.61 8.42
C LEU A 144 23.64 11.58 9.91
N VAL A 145 23.77 10.41 10.54
CA VAL A 145 24.01 10.30 12.01
C VAL A 145 25.29 9.54 12.33
N MET A 146 25.57 8.43 11.63
CA MET A 146 26.68 7.54 11.99
C MET A 146 28.01 7.84 11.28
N SER A 147 28.05 8.82 10.37
CA SER A 147 29.26 9.14 9.62
C SER A 147 29.63 10.64 9.74
N PRO A 148 30.29 11.05 10.85
CA PRO A 148 30.67 12.43 11.14
C PRO A 148 31.44 13.13 10.01
N VAL A 149 32.31 12.38 9.33
CA VAL A 149 33.16 12.87 8.23
C VAL A 149 32.39 12.97 6.89
N ARG A 150 31.21 12.35 6.76
CA ARG A 150 30.39 12.33 5.53
C ARG A 150 29.15 13.22 5.58
N HIS A 151 28.78 13.78 6.73
CA HIS A 151 27.62 14.69 6.83
C HIS A 151 27.67 15.84 5.84
N PHE A 152 28.88 16.35 5.54
CA PHE A 152 29.07 17.43 4.57
C PHE A 152 29.15 16.99 3.10
N ARG A 153 29.20 15.68 2.80
CA ARG A 153 29.52 15.16 1.44
C ARG A 153 28.53 14.15 0.88
N TRP A 154 27.58 13.65 1.67
CA TRP A 154 26.61 12.67 1.19
C TRP A 154 25.54 13.32 0.30
N ASP A 155 25.42 12.82 -0.92
CA ASP A 155 24.30 13.14 -1.82
C ASP A 155 23.36 11.92 -1.93
N PRO A 156 22.05 12.09 -1.66
CA PRO A 156 21.04 11.06 -1.84
C PRO A 156 20.72 10.77 -3.31
N VAL A 157 21.32 11.49 -4.26
CA VAL A 157 21.27 11.21 -5.70
C VAL A 157 22.67 10.83 -6.21
N VAL A 158 22.73 9.86 -7.11
CA VAL A 158 23.99 9.41 -7.71
C VAL A 158 24.43 10.41 -8.78
N ALA A 159 25.73 10.68 -8.88
CA ALA A 159 26.27 11.69 -9.81
C ALA A 159 25.83 11.53 -11.27
N GLY A 160 25.59 10.29 -11.73
CA GLY A 160 25.12 10.01 -13.10
C GLY A 160 23.66 10.42 -13.38
N ASP A 161 22.86 10.65 -12.34
CA ASP A 161 21.47 11.11 -12.46
C ASP A 161 21.35 12.63 -12.21
N LEU A 162 22.46 13.30 -11.88
CA LEU A 162 22.49 14.76 -11.76
C LEU A 162 22.57 15.41 -13.15
N PRO A 163 21.99 16.60 -13.34
CA PRO A 163 22.19 17.37 -14.57
C PRO A 163 23.69 17.53 -14.90
N PRO A 164 24.09 17.51 -16.18
CA PRO A 164 25.52 17.50 -16.58
C PRO A 164 26.36 18.68 -16.07
N SER A 165 25.72 19.81 -15.77
CA SER A 165 26.37 20.96 -15.12
C SER A 165 26.76 20.63 -13.67
N VAL A 166 25.80 20.14 -12.88
CA VAL A 166 25.97 19.79 -11.46
C VAL A 166 26.85 18.55 -11.26
N ALA A 167 26.75 17.57 -12.17
CA ALA A 167 27.53 16.34 -12.11
C ALA A 167 29.03 16.59 -12.23
N ARG A 168 29.46 17.48 -13.14
CA ARG A 168 30.86 17.84 -13.37
C ARG A 168 31.47 18.55 -12.15
N GLU A 169 30.73 19.48 -11.57
CA GLU A 169 31.13 20.22 -10.37
C GLU A 169 31.24 19.31 -9.14
N THR A 170 30.26 18.41 -8.97
CA THR A 170 30.28 17.40 -7.90
C THR A 170 31.47 16.45 -8.04
N GLN A 171 31.79 16.01 -9.27
CA GLN A 171 32.94 15.14 -9.55
C GLN A 171 34.28 15.84 -9.32
N ALA A 172 34.42 17.10 -9.73
CA ALA A 172 35.62 17.91 -9.49
C ALA A 172 35.88 18.06 -7.98
N ARG A 173 34.84 18.36 -7.19
CA ARG A 173 34.95 18.45 -5.73
C ARG A 173 35.26 17.12 -5.06
N ILE A 174 34.72 16.00 -5.53
CA ILE A 174 35.10 14.67 -5.01
C ILE A 174 36.59 14.43 -5.25
N ALA A 175 37.11 14.79 -6.42
CA ALA A 175 38.53 14.66 -6.74
C ALA A 175 39.41 15.59 -5.88
N GLU A 176 39.02 16.86 -5.71
CA GLU A 176 39.71 17.83 -4.83
C GLU A 176 39.68 17.38 -3.37
N ALA A 177 38.54 16.91 -2.88
CA ALA A 177 38.38 16.41 -1.53
C ALA A 177 39.17 15.13 -1.26
N GLN A 178 39.31 14.26 -2.27
CA GLN A 178 40.18 13.09 -2.23
C GLN A 178 41.65 13.51 -2.22
N ALA A 179 42.03 14.50 -3.04
CA ALA A 179 43.38 15.06 -3.05
C ALA A 179 43.73 15.75 -1.71
N ALA A 180 42.80 16.50 -1.13
CA ALA A 180 42.96 17.15 0.17
C ALA A 180 43.03 16.15 1.32
N ALA A 181 42.23 15.08 1.31
CA ALA A 181 42.31 14.02 2.31
C ALA A 181 43.67 13.26 2.25
N VAL A 182 44.25 13.12 1.05
CA VAL A 182 45.60 12.57 0.85
C VAL A 182 46.70 13.57 1.25
N ALA A 183 46.43 14.87 1.17
CA ALA A 183 47.36 15.93 1.59
C ALA A 183 47.39 16.13 3.11
N VAL A 184 46.24 16.04 3.79
CA VAL A 184 46.11 16.13 5.25
C VAL A 184 46.83 14.97 5.96
N ASP A 185 46.97 13.81 5.31
CA ASP A 185 47.79 12.69 5.78
C ASP A 185 49.32 12.96 5.69
N ARG A 186 49.74 14.06 5.05
CA ARG A 186 51.15 14.42 4.84
C ARG A 186 51.61 15.71 5.53
N THR A 187 50.70 16.56 5.98
CA THR A 187 51.06 17.85 6.61
C THR A 187 50.28 18.01 7.90
N ALA A 188 50.70 17.29 8.94
CA ALA A 188 50.34 17.57 10.33
C ALA A 188 51.34 18.59 10.91
N ASP A 189 51.44 19.78 10.31
CA ASP A 189 51.88 20.98 11.02
C ASP A 189 51.65 22.22 10.14
N THR A 190 51.34 23.33 10.80
CA THR A 190 51.28 24.74 10.34
C THR A 190 49.92 25.39 10.05
N ASP A 191 49.65 26.36 10.93
CA ASP A 191 48.97 27.66 10.79
C ASP A 191 47.45 27.77 10.62
N GLU A 192 46.80 27.88 11.79
CA GLU A 192 45.56 28.62 12.01
C GLU A 192 45.84 30.14 11.97
N THR A 193 45.62 30.82 10.84
CA THR A 193 45.17 32.23 10.84
C THR A 193 44.69 32.64 9.44
N ALA A 194 43.47 32.26 9.08
CA ALA A 194 42.72 32.94 8.02
C ALA A 194 41.31 33.25 8.56
N PRO A 195 40.80 34.49 8.46
CA PRO A 195 39.43 34.80 8.84
C PRO A 195 38.47 33.98 7.95
N PRO A 196 37.31 33.55 8.46
CA PRO A 196 36.36 32.80 7.66
C PRO A 196 35.79 33.77 6.62
N VAL A 197 36.31 33.69 5.39
CA VAL A 197 35.65 34.28 4.23
C VAL A 197 34.24 33.71 4.25
N ALA A 198 33.23 34.57 4.34
CA ALA A 198 31.83 34.18 4.21
C ALA A 198 31.69 33.51 2.83
N ALA A 199 31.81 32.19 2.81
CA ALA A 199 31.82 31.42 1.58
C ALA A 199 30.44 31.60 0.94
N ALA A 200 30.41 32.22 -0.23
CA ALA A 200 29.25 32.20 -1.10
C ALA A 200 28.78 30.74 -1.18
N VAL A 201 27.55 30.47 -0.72
CA VAL A 201 26.95 29.14 -0.84
C VAL A 201 27.04 28.70 -2.30
N ASP A 202 27.64 27.54 -2.57
CA ASP A 202 27.68 27.02 -3.93
C ASP A 202 26.26 26.57 -4.32
N PRO A 203 25.71 26.96 -5.50
CA PRO A 203 24.45 26.43 -6.03
C PRO A 203 24.36 24.88 -6.00
N ALA A 204 25.48 24.17 -6.14
CA ALA A 204 25.53 22.72 -6.03
C ALA A 204 25.36 22.21 -4.58
N ASP A 205 25.93 22.92 -3.60
CA ASP A 205 25.77 22.62 -2.17
C ASP A 205 24.31 22.78 -1.73
N GLU A 206 23.64 23.72 -2.34
CA GLU A 206 22.23 23.97 -2.08
C GLU A 206 21.29 22.98 -2.79
N ALA A 207 21.53 22.68 -4.07
CA ALA A 207 20.75 21.64 -4.74
C ALA A 207 20.87 20.30 -3.98
N ARG A 208 22.05 20.00 -3.42
CA ARG A 208 22.25 18.84 -2.52
C ARG A 208 21.42 18.95 -1.25
N PHE A 209 21.40 20.11 -0.60
CA PHE A 209 20.58 20.34 0.59
C PHE A 209 19.11 19.98 0.34
N TYR A 210 18.51 20.43 -0.76
CA TYR A 210 17.13 20.08 -1.07
C TYR A 210 16.90 18.59 -1.33
N ARG A 211 17.86 17.90 -1.96
CA ARG A 211 17.78 16.45 -2.15
C ARG A 211 17.83 15.71 -0.81
N VAL A 212 18.66 16.17 0.13
CA VAL A 212 18.71 15.63 1.51
C VAL A 212 17.41 15.89 2.24
N VAL A 213 16.87 17.12 2.17
CA VAL A 213 15.57 17.47 2.75
C VAL A 213 14.47 16.61 2.16
N PHE A 214 14.48 16.33 0.86
CA PHE A 214 13.51 15.43 0.23
C PHE A 214 13.60 13.99 0.76
N ALA A 215 14.81 13.46 0.97
CA ALA A 215 14.98 12.14 1.57
C ALA A 215 14.43 12.10 3.01
N ILE A 216 14.68 13.15 3.80
CA ILE A 216 14.12 13.30 5.16
C ILE A 216 12.59 13.46 5.12
N PHE A 217 12.06 14.20 4.14
CA PHE A 217 10.62 14.31 3.94
C PHE A 217 9.99 12.94 3.62
N GLY A 218 10.63 12.12 2.78
CA GLY A 218 10.17 10.76 2.51
C GLY A 218 10.08 9.91 3.78
N ILE A 219 11.08 10.04 4.68
CA ILE A 219 11.07 9.40 5.99
C ILE A 219 9.88 9.85 6.82
N TRP A 220 9.72 11.18 6.95
CA TRP A 220 8.62 11.77 7.69
C TRP A 220 7.27 11.32 7.12
N TRP A 221 7.12 11.31 5.79
CA TRP A 221 5.86 10.97 5.13
C TRP A 221 5.47 9.51 5.40
N VAL A 222 6.43 8.58 5.32
CA VAL A 222 6.20 7.17 5.69
C VAL A 222 5.79 7.07 7.16
N ILE A 223 6.58 7.60 8.09
CA ILE A 223 6.32 7.47 9.54
C ILE A 223 4.99 8.15 9.93
N ALA A 224 4.75 9.36 9.44
CA ALA A 224 3.54 10.12 9.72
C ALA A 224 2.30 9.41 9.18
N SER A 225 2.36 8.79 7.99
CA SER A 225 1.23 8.01 7.45
C SER A 225 0.92 6.79 8.33
N TRP A 226 1.94 6.03 8.75
CA TRP A 226 1.77 4.90 9.66
C TRP A 226 1.11 5.32 10.98
N ILE A 227 1.59 6.41 11.59
CA ILE A 227 1.04 6.92 12.85
C ILE A 227 -0.39 7.44 12.65
N ALA A 228 -0.61 8.32 11.68
CA ALA A 228 -1.89 9.00 11.48
C ALA A 228 -3.03 8.00 11.23
N TYR A 229 -2.83 7.04 10.34
CA TYR A 229 -3.86 6.05 10.03
C TYR A 229 -4.02 4.99 11.13
N SER A 230 -2.95 4.62 11.85
CA SER A 230 -3.07 3.69 12.99
C SER A 230 -3.75 4.31 14.22
N VAL A 231 -3.64 5.63 14.39
CA VAL A 231 -4.30 6.36 15.48
C VAL A 231 -5.73 6.76 15.12
N ALA A 232 -6.03 6.98 13.83
CA ALA A 232 -7.38 7.29 13.36
C ALA A 232 -8.42 6.27 13.90
N GLY A 233 -9.59 6.77 14.30
CA GLY A 233 -10.69 5.96 14.80
C GLY A 233 -11.24 5.03 13.72
N GLU A 234 -11.43 5.53 12.50
CA GLU A 234 -11.82 4.72 11.36
C GLU A 234 -10.61 3.95 10.81
N LYS A 235 -10.69 2.63 10.83
CA LYS A 235 -9.64 1.73 10.33
C LYS A 235 -10.21 0.71 9.38
N MET A 236 -9.77 0.76 8.12
CA MET A 236 -10.32 -0.05 7.05
C MET A 236 -9.23 -0.43 6.04
N PRO A 237 -9.34 -1.59 5.36
CA PRO A 237 -8.29 -2.07 4.48
C PRO A 237 -7.91 -1.08 3.37
N TRP A 238 -8.89 -0.37 2.80
CA TRP A 238 -8.65 0.60 1.72
C TRP A 238 -7.81 1.81 2.15
N LEU A 239 -7.74 2.12 3.44
CA LEU A 239 -6.88 3.19 3.95
C LEU A 239 -5.40 2.81 3.92
N LEU A 240 -5.07 1.52 3.76
CA LEU A 240 -3.69 1.05 3.58
C LEU A 240 -3.00 1.74 2.40
N VAL A 241 -3.73 2.15 1.36
CA VAL A 241 -3.17 2.87 0.21
C VAL A 241 -2.42 4.14 0.61
N HIS A 242 -2.88 4.84 1.65
CA HIS A 242 -2.25 6.06 2.12
C HIS A 242 -0.97 5.82 2.93
N ILE A 243 -0.78 4.58 3.40
CA ILE A 243 0.45 4.10 4.04
C ILE A 243 1.39 3.50 2.98
N ALA A 244 0.85 2.75 2.02
CA ALA A 244 1.60 2.10 0.96
C ALA A 244 2.24 3.11 -0.01
N LEU A 245 1.51 4.15 -0.41
CA LEU A 245 1.99 5.16 -1.34
C LEU A 245 3.33 5.81 -0.93
N PRO A 246 3.47 6.39 0.28
CA PRO A 246 4.76 6.95 0.71
C PRO A 246 5.87 5.90 0.76
N MET A 247 5.56 4.67 1.18
CA MET A 247 6.55 3.58 1.18
C MET A 247 7.01 3.22 -0.24
N CYS A 248 6.11 3.22 -1.22
CA CYS A 248 6.45 3.00 -2.63
C CYS A 248 7.35 4.10 -3.18
N VAL A 249 7.04 5.37 -2.89
CA VAL A 249 7.84 6.51 -3.35
C VAL A 249 9.23 6.50 -2.72
N PHE A 250 9.31 6.34 -1.40
CA PHE A 250 10.58 6.35 -0.68
C PHE A 250 11.41 5.09 -0.93
N GLY A 251 10.78 3.92 -0.91
CA GLY A 251 11.41 2.64 -1.25
C GLY A 251 11.89 2.58 -2.70
N GLY A 252 11.13 3.16 -3.63
CA GLY A 252 11.52 3.30 -5.04
C GLY A 252 12.74 4.21 -5.23
N TRP A 253 12.79 5.34 -4.51
CA TRP A 253 13.99 6.18 -4.46
C TRP A 253 15.21 5.38 -3.97
N TRP A 254 15.07 4.63 -2.86
CA TRP A 254 16.18 3.87 -2.31
C TRP A 254 16.65 2.73 -3.24
N LEU A 255 15.72 2.03 -3.87
CA LEU A 255 16.05 0.99 -4.85
C LEU A 255 16.80 1.59 -6.05
N GLY A 256 16.34 2.74 -6.57
CA GLY A 256 17.04 3.47 -7.62
C GLY A 256 18.45 3.90 -7.20
N TYR A 257 18.59 4.46 -6.00
CA TYR A 257 19.87 4.84 -5.40
C TYR A 257 20.86 3.66 -5.30
N LEU A 258 20.35 2.47 -4.95
CA LEU A 258 21.14 1.24 -4.86
C LEU A 258 21.58 0.75 -6.24
N LEU A 259 20.65 0.63 -7.19
CA LEU A 259 20.88 0.12 -8.55
C LEU A 259 21.91 0.96 -9.32
N ARG A 260 21.87 2.29 -9.14
CA ARG A 260 22.75 3.25 -9.82
C ARG A 260 24.18 3.25 -9.28
N ARG A 261 24.39 2.71 -8.08
CA ARG A 261 25.72 2.58 -7.46
C ARG A 261 26.40 1.24 -7.76
N ILE A 262 25.80 0.40 -8.59
CA ILE A 262 26.39 -0.87 -9.04
C ILE A 262 27.05 -0.62 -10.39
N ASP A 263 28.33 -1.00 -10.54
CA ASP A 263 28.97 -1.05 -11.86
C ASP A 263 28.55 -2.34 -12.57
N TRP A 264 27.43 -2.28 -13.28
CA TRP A 264 26.89 -3.41 -14.02
C TRP A 264 27.87 -4.00 -15.05
N ARG A 265 28.78 -3.19 -15.63
CA ARG A 265 29.77 -3.67 -16.59
C ARG A 265 30.85 -4.50 -15.90
N SER A 266 31.30 -4.06 -14.73
CA SER A 266 32.21 -4.85 -13.89
C SER A 266 31.52 -6.12 -13.41
N ALA A 267 30.29 -5.99 -12.90
CA ALA A 267 29.54 -7.12 -12.36
C ALA A 267 29.29 -8.23 -13.39
N TRP A 268 29.00 -7.86 -14.64
CA TRP A 268 28.82 -8.83 -15.73
C TRP A 268 30.14 -9.54 -16.11
N ARG A 269 31.24 -8.78 -16.25
CA ARG A 269 32.55 -9.32 -16.60
C ARG A 269 33.11 -10.24 -15.51
N ALA A 270 32.97 -9.85 -14.25
CA ALA A 270 33.43 -10.62 -13.10
C ALA A 270 32.46 -11.74 -12.69
N ARG A 271 31.29 -11.85 -13.36
CA ARG A 271 30.18 -12.76 -13.01
C ARG A 271 29.62 -12.58 -11.59
N THR A 272 29.87 -11.43 -10.96
CA THR A 272 29.37 -11.14 -9.61
C THR A 272 27.88 -10.79 -9.62
N TRP A 273 27.28 -10.49 -10.79
CA TRP A 273 25.82 -10.34 -10.94
C TRP A 273 25.05 -11.58 -10.44
N LEU A 274 25.66 -12.76 -10.43
CA LEU A 274 25.06 -13.99 -9.87
C LEU A 274 24.71 -13.85 -8.37
N LEU A 275 25.30 -12.90 -7.66
CA LEU A 275 24.93 -12.56 -6.28
C LEU A 275 23.46 -12.19 -6.13
N THR A 276 22.79 -11.68 -7.18
CA THR A 276 21.34 -11.40 -7.13
C THR A 276 20.50 -12.65 -6.93
N PHE A 277 21.05 -13.85 -7.19
CA PHE A 277 20.33 -15.12 -7.01
C PHE A 277 20.65 -15.81 -5.68
N VAL A 278 21.64 -15.34 -4.93
CA VAL A 278 22.07 -16.00 -3.69
C VAL A 278 20.95 -15.99 -2.64
N ILE A 279 20.32 -14.85 -2.37
CA ILE A 279 19.21 -14.77 -1.42
C ILE A 279 18.02 -15.63 -1.88
N PRO A 280 17.51 -15.51 -3.12
CA PRO A 280 16.48 -16.41 -3.63
C PRO A 280 16.83 -17.90 -3.49
N ALA A 281 18.08 -18.28 -3.82
CA ALA A 281 18.53 -19.67 -3.74
C ALA A 281 18.58 -20.17 -2.30
N VAL A 282 19.09 -19.38 -1.35
CA VAL A 282 19.12 -19.74 0.08
C VAL A 282 17.70 -19.91 0.62
N LEU A 283 16.77 -19.02 0.26
CA LEU A 283 15.37 -19.13 0.70
C LEU A 283 14.66 -20.33 0.07
N PHE A 284 14.94 -20.62 -1.20
CA PHE A 284 14.41 -21.80 -1.88
C PHE A 284 14.94 -23.11 -1.26
N ILE A 285 16.23 -23.18 -0.96
CA ILE A 285 16.82 -24.35 -0.28
C ILE A 285 16.29 -24.46 1.15
N SER A 286 16.11 -23.35 1.86
CA SER A 286 15.47 -23.34 3.19
C SER A 286 14.04 -23.85 3.12
N LEU A 287 13.28 -23.50 2.09
CA LEU A 287 11.94 -24.03 1.85
C LEU A 287 11.98 -25.55 1.62
N ILE A 288 12.93 -26.05 0.80
CA ILE A 288 13.12 -27.50 0.61
C ILE A 288 13.42 -28.18 1.95
N ILE A 289 14.34 -27.64 2.75
CA ILE A 289 14.66 -28.16 4.09
C ILE A 289 13.38 -28.24 4.94
N MET A 290 12.57 -27.18 4.96
CA MET A 290 11.31 -27.18 5.71
C MET A 290 10.34 -28.27 5.24
N THR A 291 10.17 -28.46 3.92
CA THR A 291 9.27 -29.49 3.37
C THR A 291 9.76 -30.93 3.65
N VAL A 292 11.07 -31.13 3.77
CA VAL A 292 11.66 -32.44 4.14
C VAL A 292 11.51 -32.68 5.63
N LEU A 293 11.68 -31.64 6.47
CA LEU A 293 11.50 -31.72 7.92
C LEU A 293 10.03 -31.89 8.32
N SER A 294 9.09 -31.29 7.59
CA SER A 294 7.64 -31.47 7.83
C SER A 294 7.13 -32.83 7.37
N GLY A 295 7.85 -33.50 6.47
CA GLY A 295 7.45 -34.77 5.89
C GLY A 295 6.56 -34.65 4.64
N ASP A 296 6.18 -33.44 4.24
CA ASP A 296 5.30 -33.19 3.09
C ASP A 296 5.93 -33.58 1.75
N ALA A 297 7.24 -33.40 1.62
CA ALA A 297 7.98 -33.78 0.41
C ALA A 297 8.17 -35.30 0.27
N GLY A 298 7.77 -36.09 1.27
CA GLY A 298 8.15 -37.49 1.40
C GLY A 298 9.62 -37.60 1.78
N VAL A 299 9.90 -38.09 3.00
CA VAL A 299 11.28 -38.42 3.37
C VAL A 299 11.65 -39.75 2.70
N GLU A 300 12.81 -39.79 2.05
CA GLU A 300 13.34 -41.03 1.47
C GLU A 300 13.28 -42.20 2.48
N SER A 301 12.67 -43.31 2.04
CA SER A 301 12.35 -44.45 2.90
C SER A 301 13.59 -45.26 3.25
N SER A 302 14.56 -45.32 2.33
CA SER A 302 15.84 -45.99 2.55
C SER A 302 16.82 -45.09 3.32
N ALA A 303 17.62 -45.70 4.20
CA ALA A 303 18.68 -44.98 4.92
C ALA A 303 19.68 -44.32 3.95
N ALA A 304 20.06 -45.03 2.87
CA ALA A 304 20.96 -44.53 1.85
C ALA A 304 20.38 -43.33 1.08
N GLY A 305 19.10 -43.41 0.68
CA GLY A 305 18.40 -42.31 -0.01
C GLY A 305 18.31 -41.06 0.86
N ARG A 306 18.01 -41.23 2.15
CA ARG A 306 17.95 -40.10 3.10
C ARG A 306 19.31 -39.43 3.30
N ILE A 307 20.38 -40.22 3.43
CA ILE A 307 21.75 -39.69 3.50
C ILE A 307 22.06 -38.90 2.24
N LEU A 308 21.78 -39.46 1.05
CA LEU A 308 22.01 -38.77 -0.22
C LEU A 308 21.19 -37.47 -0.33
N GLN A 309 19.92 -37.48 0.06
CA GLN A 309 19.05 -36.30 0.06
C GLN A 309 19.66 -35.16 0.88
N TRP A 310 20.08 -35.43 2.13
CA TRP A 310 20.70 -34.42 2.98
C TRP A 310 22.07 -33.98 2.48
N LEU A 311 22.88 -34.89 1.92
CA LEU A 311 24.16 -34.53 1.29
C LEU A 311 23.96 -33.58 0.12
N LEU A 312 22.94 -33.80 -0.72
CA LEU A 312 22.61 -32.91 -1.84
C LEU A 312 22.11 -31.55 -1.36
N ILE A 313 21.23 -31.51 -0.34
CA ILE A 313 20.71 -30.26 0.23
C ILE A 313 21.85 -29.43 0.85
N PHE A 314 22.68 -30.03 1.71
CA PHE A 314 23.79 -29.33 2.35
C PHE A 314 24.91 -29.00 1.35
N GLY A 315 25.15 -29.85 0.36
CA GLY A 315 26.07 -29.58 -0.74
C GLY A 315 25.62 -28.37 -1.56
N ALA A 316 24.34 -28.30 -1.92
CA ALA A 316 23.76 -27.15 -2.62
C ALA A 316 23.83 -25.87 -1.77
N LEU A 317 23.45 -25.95 -0.48
CA LEU A 317 23.52 -24.82 0.44
C LEU A 317 24.96 -24.32 0.60
N GLY A 318 25.90 -25.25 0.81
CA GLY A 318 27.33 -24.96 0.91
C GLY A 318 27.88 -24.30 -0.36
N ALA A 319 27.50 -24.80 -1.54
CA ALA A 319 27.89 -24.20 -2.82
C ALA A 319 27.34 -22.79 -3.00
N VAL A 320 26.08 -22.54 -2.63
CA VAL A 320 25.47 -21.20 -2.70
C VAL A 320 26.12 -20.24 -1.72
N ILE A 321 26.36 -20.66 -0.47
CA ILE A 321 27.04 -19.84 0.54
C ILE A 321 28.47 -19.54 0.10
N PHE A 322 29.22 -20.56 -0.33
CA PHE A 322 30.59 -20.39 -0.82
C PHE A 322 30.64 -19.45 -2.03
N GLY A 323 29.77 -19.66 -3.02
CA GLY A 323 29.67 -18.78 -4.20
C GLY A 323 29.26 -17.35 -3.83
N GLY A 324 28.37 -17.18 -2.85
CA GLY A 324 27.97 -15.90 -2.29
C GLY A 324 29.12 -15.16 -1.61
N VAL A 325 29.81 -15.83 -0.68
CA VAL A 325 30.98 -15.26 0.02
C VAL A 325 32.09 -14.92 -0.98
N TYR A 326 32.43 -15.85 -1.88
CA TYR A 326 33.41 -15.64 -2.93
C TYR A 326 33.05 -14.45 -3.83
N GLY A 327 31.78 -14.37 -4.26
CA GLY A 327 31.29 -13.27 -5.08
C GLY A 327 31.39 -11.93 -4.37
N VAL A 328 31.02 -11.85 -3.08
CA VAL A 328 31.11 -10.62 -2.27
C VAL A 328 32.56 -10.20 -2.07
N LEU A 329 33.46 -11.13 -1.78
CA LEU A 329 34.90 -10.85 -1.66
C LEU A 329 35.48 -10.34 -2.99
N ARG A 330 35.01 -10.88 -4.12
CA ARG A 330 35.47 -10.51 -5.47
C ARG A 330 34.93 -9.15 -5.94
N SER A 331 33.67 -8.82 -5.63
CA SER A 331 33.08 -7.51 -5.98
C SER A 331 33.47 -6.41 -5.00
N GLY A 332 34.02 -6.76 -3.85
CA GLY A 332 34.09 -5.88 -2.69
C GLY A 332 32.79 -5.90 -1.90
N PHE A 333 32.91 -5.71 -0.58
CA PHE A 333 31.81 -5.89 0.37
C PHE A 333 30.59 -5.02 0.06
N GLN A 334 30.79 -3.74 -0.26
CA GLN A 334 29.67 -2.82 -0.53
C GLN A 334 28.91 -3.17 -1.80
N GLU A 335 29.61 -3.50 -2.89
CA GLU A 335 28.97 -3.87 -4.16
C GLU A 335 28.28 -5.23 -4.04
N GLY A 336 28.89 -6.17 -3.31
CA GLY A 336 28.30 -7.47 -3.02
C GLY A 336 26.99 -7.34 -2.24
N LEU A 337 26.96 -6.51 -1.19
CA LEU A 337 25.73 -6.22 -0.44
C LEU A 337 24.65 -5.57 -1.31
N ARG A 338 25.02 -4.66 -2.22
CA ARG A 338 24.07 -4.05 -3.17
C ARG A 338 23.46 -5.11 -4.08
N LEU A 339 24.27 -5.99 -4.66
CA LEU A 339 23.79 -7.07 -5.54
C LEU A 339 22.88 -8.05 -4.79
N LEU A 340 23.23 -8.41 -3.55
CA LEU A 340 22.36 -9.21 -2.68
C LEU A 340 21.02 -8.49 -2.41
N ALA A 341 21.05 -7.20 -2.08
CA ALA A 341 19.85 -6.40 -1.85
C ALA A 341 18.96 -6.29 -3.11
N VAL A 342 19.54 -6.18 -4.31
CA VAL A 342 18.79 -6.27 -5.57
C VAL A 342 18.11 -7.63 -5.71
N GLY A 343 18.81 -8.71 -5.37
CA GLY A 343 18.26 -10.07 -5.38
C GLY A 343 17.06 -10.22 -4.44
N LEU A 344 17.17 -9.70 -3.22
CA LEU A 344 16.07 -9.65 -2.27
C LEU A 344 14.90 -8.81 -2.82
N ALA A 345 15.15 -7.62 -3.35
CA ALA A 345 14.11 -6.77 -3.94
C ALA A 345 13.39 -7.46 -5.11
N GLY A 346 14.13 -8.17 -5.96
CA GLY A 346 13.57 -8.94 -7.08
C GLY A 346 12.68 -10.10 -6.60
N LEU A 347 13.11 -10.84 -5.57
CA LEU A 347 12.28 -11.88 -4.96
C LEU A 347 10.99 -11.30 -4.37
N LEU A 348 11.11 -10.22 -3.59
CA LEU A 348 9.96 -9.55 -3.00
C LEU A 348 9.00 -9.03 -4.09
N LEU A 349 9.51 -8.51 -5.20
CA LEU A 349 8.67 -8.11 -6.34
C LEU A 349 7.86 -9.28 -6.91
N VAL A 350 8.50 -10.44 -7.13
CA VAL A 350 7.79 -11.64 -7.62
C VAL A 350 6.72 -12.09 -6.62
N LEU A 351 7.04 -12.08 -5.33
CA LEU A 351 6.07 -12.41 -4.28
C LEU A 351 4.92 -11.39 -4.23
N THR A 352 5.19 -10.10 -4.38
CA THR A 352 4.16 -9.05 -4.42
C THR A 352 3.24 -9.27 -5.61
N ILE A 353 3.79 -9.49 -6.82
CA ILE A 353 2.99 -9.79 -8.02
C ILE A 353 2.10 -11.02 -7.79
N ARG A 354 2.64 -12.10 -7.21
CA ARG A 354 1.89 -13.32 -6.93
C ARG A 354 0.79 -13.10 -5.90
N THR A 355 1.04 -12.32 -4.84
CA THR A 355 0.03 -11.98 -3.82
C THR A 355 -1.06 -11.09 -4.40
N SER A 356 -0.70 -10.06 -5.16
CA SER A 356 -1.67 -9.19 -5.85
C SER A 356 -2.51 -9.97 -6.85
N PHE A 357 -1.90 -10.86 -7.63
CA PHE A 357 -2.63 -11.70 -8.60
C PHE A 357 -3.60 -12.65 -7.90
N THR A 358 -3.17 -13.30 -6.82
CA THR A 358 -4.02 -14.17 -6.01
C THR A 358 -5.23 -13.40 -5.48
N LEU A 359 -5.01 -12.24 -4.85
CA LEU A 359 -6.06 -11.40 -4.29
C LEU A 359 -7.07 -10.94 -5.35
N THR A 360 -6.59 -10.47 -6.51
CA THR A 360 -7.46 -9.81 -7.52
C THR A 360 -8.13 -10.79 -8.48
N TYR A 361 -7.51 -11.92 -8.78
CA TYR A 361 -7.98 -12.82 -9.85
C TYR A 361 -8.33 -14.23 -9.38
N ILE A 362 -7.75 -14.72 -8.29
CA ILE A 362 -8.01 -16.07 -7.78
C ILE A 362 -9.06 -16.02 -6.66
N ASN A 363 -8.80 -15.22 -5.63
CA ASN A 363 -9.63 -15.09 -4.43
C ASN A 363 -10.64 -13.93 -4.54
N TYR A 364 -10.96 -13.50 -5.76
CA TYR A 364 -11.65 -12.24 -6.03
C TYR A 364 -13.11 -12.21 -5.50
N ASP A 365 -13.73 -13.38 -5.28
CA ASP A 365 -15.07 -13.56 -4.69
C ASP A 365 -15.04 -14.26 -3.31
N MET A 366 -13.86 -14.39 -2.70
CA MET A 366 -13.64 -15.10 -1.43
C MET A 366 -13.32 -14.12 -0.30
N ALA A 367 -13.85 -14.36 0.91
CA ALA A 367 -13.52 -13.56 2.09
C ALA A 367 -12.26 -14.05 2.82
N THR A 368 -11.36 -14.75 2.12
CA THR A 368 -10.12 -15.31 2.68
C THR A 368 -8.97 -14.30 2.73
N GLU A 369 -9.22 -13.04 2.38
CA GLU A 369 -8.19 -12.01 2.25
C GLU A 369 -8.47 -10.87 3.24
N PHE A 370 -7.49 -10.51 4.06
CA PHE A 370 -7.65 -9.42 5.05
C PHE A 370 -7.75 -8.03 4.41
N LEU A 371 -7.43 -7.90 3.11
CA LEU A 371 -7.73 -6.68 2.36
C LEU A 371 -9.22 -6.51 2.03
N VAL A 372 -10.04 -7.50 2.33
CA VAL A 372 -11.49 -7.47 2.19
C VAL A 372 -12.12 -7.25 3.55
N TYR A 373 -12.94 -6.19 3.70
CA TYR A 373 -13.66 -5.92 4.95
C TYR A 373 -14.92 -6.77 5.08
N ALA A 374 -15.81 -6.68 4.08
CA ALA A 374 -17.04 -7.45 3.98
C ALA A 374 -17.21 -7.84 2.50
N HIS A 375 -17.32 -9.14 2.23
CA HIS A 375 -17.37 -9.63 0.86
C HIS A 375 -18.75 -10.11 0.45
N GLY A 376 -19.12 -9.85 -0.80
CA GLY A 376 -20.22 -10.55 -1.44
C GLY A 376 -19.74 -11.91 -1.92
N GLY A 377 -20.10 -12.99 -1.22
CA GLY A 377 -19.59 -14.33 -1.52
C GLY A 377 -20.05 -14.88 -2.89
N PRO A 378 -19.52 -16.04 -3.31
CA PRO A 378 -19.82 -16.64 -4.62
C PRO A 378 -21.31 -16.94 -4.83
N ASP A 379 -22.04 -17.13 -3.73
CA ASP A 379 -23.48 -17.39 -3.72
C ASP A 379 -24.32 -16.27 -4.35
N ILE A 380 -23.87 -15.01 -4.30
CA ILE A 380 -24.56 -13.92 -5.02
C ILE A 380 -24.55 -14.16 -6.51
N LYS A 381 -23.39 -14.55 -7.07
CA LYS A 381 -23.27 -14.85 -8.51
C LYS A 381 -24.06 -16.10 -8.89
N ARG A 382 -24.11 -17.11 -8.01
CA ARG A 382 -24.95 -18.30 -8.20
C ARG A 382 -26.43 -17.92 -8.24
N ALA A 383 -26.89 -17.08 -7.31
CA ALA A 383 -28.26 -16.58 -7.29
C ALA A 383 -28.61 -15.76 -8.54
N LEU A 384 -27.69 -14.91 -9.02
CA LEU A 384 -27.89 -14.15 -10.27
C LEU A 384 -27.92 -15.06 -11.52
N THR A 385 -27.09 -16.11 -11.56
CA THR A 385 -27.10 -17.08 -12.66
C THR A 385 -28.41 -17.87 -12.69
N GLU A 386 -28.93 -18.22 -11.51
CA GLU A 386 -30.25 -18.83 -11.39
C GLU A 386 -31.36 -17.88 -11.85
N LEU A 387 -31.33 -16.61 -11.42
CA LEU A 387 -32.25 -15.58 -11.89
C LEU A 387 -32.25 -15.43 -13.41
N ASP A 388 -31.06 -15.38 -14.02
CA ASP A 388 -30.91 -15.32 -15.48
C ASP A 388 -31.52 -16.56 -16.15
N THR A 389 -31.28 -17.74 -15.60
CA THR A 389 -31.83 -19.00 -16.14
C THR A 389 -33.35 -19.05 -16.04
N ILE A 390 -33.93 -18.60 -14.92
CA ILE A 390 -35.38 -18.54 -14.73
C ILE A 390 -35.98 -17.52 -15.70
N SER A 391 -35.40 -16.33 -15.77
CA SER A 391 -35.86 -15.25 -16.66
C SER A 391 -35.86 -15.68 -18.12
N GLU A 392 -34.76 -16.25 -18.61
CA GLU A 392 -34.62 -16.71 -19.98
C GLU A 392 -35.66 -17.78 -20.35
N ARG A 393 -35.95 -18.70 -19.42
CA ARG A 393 -36.91 -19.80 -19.64
C ARG A 393 -38.37 -19.38 -19.53
N THR A 394 -38.68 -18.28 -18.85
CA THR A 394 -40.06 -17.88 -18.53
C THR A 394 -40.54 -16.70 -19.34
N VAL A 395 -39.72 -15.65 -19.46
CA VAL A 395 -40.10 -14.37 -20.08
C VAL A 395 -39.09 -13.87 -21.11
N GLY A 396 -37.94 -14.55 -21.26
CA GLY A 396 -36.88 -14.22 -22.21
C GLY A 396 -36.01 -13.03 -21.76
N GLY A 397 -34.70 -13.13 -21.99
CA GLY A 397 -33.73 -12.16 -21.53
C GLY A 397 -33.79 -11.98 -20.01
N ARG A 398 -33.54 -10.76 -19.53
CA ARG A 398 -33.61 -10.38 -18.09
C ARG A 398 -34.92 -9.68 -17.71
N ASN A 399 -36.01 -9.96 -18.42
CA ASN A 399 -37.28 -9.26 -18.23
C ASN A 399 -38.11 -9.76 -17.03
N ILE A 400 -37.63 -10.74 -16.26
CA ILE A 400 -38.35 -11.20 -15.07
C ILE A 400 -38.49 -10.09 -14.02
N VAL A 401 -39.64 -10.06 -13.36
CA VAL A 401 -39.85 -9.15 -12.22
C VAL A 401 -39.14 -9.74 -11.01
N VAL A 402 -38.16 -9.02 -10.46
CA VAL A 402 -37.45 -9.40 -9.23
C VAL A 402 -37.75 -8.36 -8.16
N ALA A 403 -38.35 -8.78 -7.04
CA ALA A 403 -38.57 -7.91 -5.89
C ALA A 403 -37.44 -8.07 -4.87
N TYR A 404 -36.91 -6.98 -4.29
CA TYR A 404 -35.88 -7.06 -3.25
C TYR A 404 -36.02 -6.01 -2.14
N ASP A 405 -35.58 -6.35 -0.92
CA ASP A 405 -35.69 -5.51 0.27
C ASP A 405 -34.48 -4.60 0.54
N ASN A 406 -34.60 -3.76 1.57
CA ASN A 406 -33.49 -2.92 2.05
C ASN A 406 -32.35 -3.75 2.65
N ASP A 407 -32.66 -4.79 3.43
CA ASP A 407 -31.63 -5.59 4.11
C ASP A 407 -30.74 -6.29 3.08
N SER A 408 -31.28 -6.88 2.01
CA SER A 408 -30.50 -7.49 0.92
C SER A 408 -30.02 -6.50 -0.14
N ALA A 409 -30.29 -5.20 0.01
CA ALA A 409 -30.07 -4.23 -1.06
C ALA A 409 -28.63 -4.23 -1.58
N TRP A 410 -27.61 -4.26 -0.72
CA TRP A 410 -26.23 -4.44 -1.20
C TRP A 410 -25.83 -5.92 -1.21
N PRO A 411 -25.28 -6.46 -2.32
CA PRO A 411 -24.94 -5.79 -3.58
C PRO A 411 -26.02 -5.85 -4.68
N PHE A 412 -27.21 -6.41 -4.40
CA PHE A 412 -28.24 -6.62 -5.42
C PHE A 412 -28.68 -5.34 -6.14
N SER A 413 -28.74 -4.19 -5.47
CA SER A 413 -28.99 -2.85 -6.04
C SER A 413 -28.14 -2.54 -7.27
N TRP A 414 -26.89 -3.00 -7.33
CA TRP A 414 -26.04 -2.83 -8.51
C TRP A 414 -26.46 -3.76 -9.66
N TYR A 415 -26.70 -5.03 -9.34
CA TYR A 415 -27.04 -6.04 -10.34
C TYR A 415 -28.48 -5.89 -10.87
N MET A 416 -29.40 -5.38 -10.06
CA MET A 416 -30.78 -5.13 -10.46
C MET A 416 -30.91 -4.10 -11.58
N ARG A 417 -29.88 -3.27 -11.84
CA ARG A 417 -29.81 -2.42 -13.06
C ARG A 417 -29.91 -3.23 -14.36
N LEU A 418 -29.55 -4.51 -14.33
CA LEU A 418 -29.60 -5.41 -15.47
C LEU A 418 -31.00 -6.04 -15.67
N TYR A 419 -31.91 -5.87 -14.71
CA TYR A 419 -33.28 -6.39 -14.73
C TYR A 419 -34.25 -5.19 -14.81
N PRO A 420 -34.75 -4.82 -16.00
CA PRO A 420 -35.54 -3.61 -16.19
C PRO A 420 -36.83 -3.55 -15.36
N ASN A 421 -37.35 -4.72 -14.96
CA ASN A 421 -38.58 -4.86 -14.21
C ASN A 421 -38.34 -5.14 -12.70
N ALA A 422 -37.12 -4.93 -12.19
CA ALA A 422 -36.83 -5.08 -10.77
C ALA A 422 -37.60 -4.07 -9.90
N LYS A 423 -38.12 -4.52 -8.76
CA LYS A 423 -38.90 -3.72 -7.81
C LYS A 423 -38.21 -3.68 -6.44
N TYR A 424 -37.88 -2.49 -5.97
CA TYR A 424 -37.38 -2.30 -4.60
C TYR A 424 -38.54 -2.02 -3.65
N TYR A 425 -38.70 -2.83 -2.60
CA TYR A 425 -39.81 -2.69 -1.64
C TYR A 425 -39.39 -2.28 -0.23
N GLY A 426 -38.10 -2.12 0.04
CA GLY A 426 -37.61 -1.67 1.35
C GLY A 426 -38.01 -2.61 2.50
N GLU A 427 -38.41 -2.05 3.64
CA GLU A 427 -38.79 -2.80 4.86
C GLU A 427 -40.26 -3.25 4.89
N SER A 428 -41.05 -2.81 3.92
CA SER A 428 -42.51 -2.90 3.92
C SER A 428 -42.98 -3.69 2.69
N PRO A 429 -43.16 -5.02 2.81
CA PRO A 429 -43.66 -5.81 1.69
C PRO A 429 -45.07 -5.38 1.29
N THR A 430 -45.29 -5.20 -0.02
CA THR A 430 -46.60 -4.85 -0.59
C THR A 430 -47.15 -6.02 -1.40
N PRO A 431 -48.49 -6.20 -1.52
CA PRO A 431 -49.06 -7.26 -2.33
C PRO A 431 -48.54 -7.28 -3.79
N ASP A 432 -48.33 -6.11 -4.39
CA ASP A 432 -47.77 -5.98 -5.75
C ASP A 432 -46.30 -6.44 -5.85
N ALA A 433 -45.47 -6.14 -4.85
CA ALA A 433 -44.08 -6.60 -4.81
C ALA A 433 -44.00 -8.11 -4.53
N MET A 434 -44.88 -8.63 -3.67
CA MET A 434 -44.94 -10.05 -3.31
C MET A 434 -45.58 -10.92 -4.41
N ALA A 435 -46.20 -10.33 -5.42
CA ALA A 435 -46.64 -11.04 -6.62
C ALA A 435 -45.50 -11.27 -7.64
N ALA A 436 -44.29 -10.76 -7.39
CA ALA A 436 -43.15 -10.97 -8.27
C ALA A 436 -42.77 -12.46 -8.34
N PRO A 437 -42.42 -13.00 -9.53
CA PRO A 437 -41.97 -14.38 -9.66
C PRO A 437 -40.74 -14.72 -8.81
N VAL A 438 -39.89 -13.74 -8.51
CA VAL A 438 -38.76 -13.91 -7.59
C VAL A 438 -38.74 -12.78 -6.58
N VAL A 439 -38.60 -13.16 -5.30
CA VAL A 439 -38.46 -12.24 -4.17
C VAL A 439 -37.16 -12.55 -3.42
N ILE A 440 -36.30 -11.55 -3.27
CA ILE A 440 -35.06 -11.60 -2.50
C ILE A 440 -35.30 -10.88 -1.17
N VAL A 441 -35.16 -11.60 -0.07
CA VAL A 441 -35.45 -11.08 1.27
C VAL A 441 -34.29 -11.34 2.23
N GLY A 442 -33.94 -10.32 3.00
CA GLY A 442 -32.91 -10.40 4.04
C GLY A 442 -33.47 -10.91 5.36
N PRO A 443 -32.62 -11.42 6.26
CA PRO A 443 -33.05 -11.92 7.57
C PRO A 443 -33.95 -10.95 8.34
N ALA A 444 -33.71 -9.64 8.27
CA ALA A 444 -34.45 -8.64 9.04
C ALA A 444 -35.93 -8.52 8.64
N ASN A 445 -36.26 -8.77 7.36
CA ASN A 445 -37.62 -8.65 6.84
C ASN A 445 -38.32 -10.00 6.60
N ARG A 446 -37.60 -11.10 6.81
CA ARG A 446 -38.08 -12.46 6.52
C ARG A 446 -39.47 -12.74 7.10
N ALA A 447 -39.68 -12.43 8.38
CA ALA A 447 -40.95 -12.68 9.07
C ALA A 447 -42.15 -11.92 8.47
N LYS A 448 -41.90 -10.78 7.82
CA LYS A 448 -42.94 -9.97 7.15
C LYS A 448 -43.28 -10.53 5.76
N VAL A 449 -42.33 -11.17 5.09
CA VAL A 449 -42.45 -11.67 3.71
C VAL A 449 -42.98 -13.12 3.67
N GLU A 450 -42.56 -13.96 4.62
CA GLU A 450 -42.89 -15.40 4.65
C GLU A 450 -44.40 -15.72 4.57
N PRO A 451 -45.33 -14.93 5.19
CA PRO A 451 -46.77 -15.17 5.06
C PRO A 451 -47.32 -15.08 3.62
N TYR A 452 -46.70 -14.28 2.75
CA TYR A 452 -47.12 -14.13 1.35
C TYR A 452 -46.65 -15.28 0.46
N MET A 453 -45.63 -16.03 0.89
CA MET A 453 -44.85 -16.92 0.02
C MET A 453 -45.01 -18.40 0.39
N ALA A 454 -45.62 -18.71 1.55
CA ALA A 454 -45.60 -20.03 2.17
C ALA A 454 -46.21 -21.17 1.33
N ARG A 455 -47.05 -20.87 0.33
CA ARG A 455 -47.73 -21.87 -0.50
C ARG A 455 -47.16 -21.97 -1.92
N ASP A 456 -46.79 -20.83 -2.52
CA ASP A 456 -46.60 -20.74 -3.98
C ASP A 456 -45.12 -20.62 -4.39
N TYR A 457 -44.19 -20.53 -3.44
CA TYR A 457 -42.78 -20.28 -3.71
C TYR A 457 -41.85 -21.38 -3.22
N VAL A 458 -40.76 -21.60 -3.96
CA VAL A 458 -39.64 -22.44 -3.53
C VAL A 458 -38.59 -21.57 -2.83
N LYS A 459 -38.25 -21.94 -1.60
CA LYS A 459 -37.23 -21.24 -0.80
C LYS A 459 -35.82 -21.74 -1.15
N ARG A 460 -34.91 -20.80 -1.41
CA ARG A 460 -33.46 -21.03 -1.45
C ARG A 460 -32.75 -20.06 -0.52
N THR A 461 -31.71 -20.53 0.16
CA THR A 461 -30.92 -19.72 1.10
C THR A 461 -29.50 -19.59 0.56
N TYR A 462 -28.99 -18.36 0.52
CA TYR A 462 -27.67 -18.02 0.00
C TYR A 462 -26.88 -17.21 1.02
N ARG A 463 -25.55 -17.38 1.05
CA ARG A 463 -24.67 -16.51 1.83
C ARG A 463 -24.52 -15.17 1.12
N ARG A 464 -25.11 -14.11 1.67
CA ARG A 464 -25.03 -12.75 1.08
C ARG A 464 -23.70 -12.06 1.39
N ILE A 465 -23.38 -11.94 2.67
CA ILE A 465 -22.16 -11.28 3.15
C ILE A 465 -21.29 -12.32 3.83
N TRP A 466 -20.00 -12.27 3.55
CA TRP A 466 -18.97 -13.10 4.16
C TRP A 466 -17.87 -12.21 4.72
N TRP A 467 -17.65 -12.35 6.03
CA TRP A 467 -16.59 -11.65 6.76
C TRP A 467 -15.32 -12.49 6.77
N PRO A 468 -14.13 -11.87 6.63
CA PRO A 468 -12.88 -12.58 6.81
C PRO A 468 -12.72 -13.06 8.25
N GLU A 469 -11.86 -14.05 8.44
CA GLU A 469 -11.47 -14.50 9.78
C GLU A 469 -10.82 -13.34 10.55
N MET A 470 -11.23 -13.13 11.80
CA MET A 470 -10.77 -12.01 12.65
C MET A 470 -10.01 -12.50 13.88
N ASP A 471 -9.38 -13.68 13.82
CA ASP A 471 -8.63 -14.29 14.93
C ASP A 471 -7.46 -13.43 15.45
N TYR A 472 -7.06 -12.40 14.68
CA TYR A 472 -6.07 -11.41 15.05
C TYR A 472 -6.56 -10.37 16.07
N PHE A 473 -7.84 -10.38 16.47
CA PHE A 473 -8.30 -9.56 17.58
C PHE A 473 -7.71 -10.05 18.91
N ASP A 474 -7.50 -9.10 19.83
CA ASP A 474 -7.01 -9.36 21.19
C ASP A 474 -5.72 -10.19 21.24
N LEU A 475 -4.78 -9.92 20.31
CA LEU A 475 -3.44 -10.49 20.35
C LEU A 475 -2.71 -10.04 21.63
N THR A 476 -2.35 -11.01 22.44
CA THR A 476 -1.45 -10.86 23.60
C THR A 476 -0.08 -11.44 23.26
N PRO A 477 1.01 -11.00 23.94
CA PRO A 477 2.32 -11.61 23.77
C PRO A 477 2.31 -13.13 23.95
N ASP A 478 1.53 -13.64 24.91
CA ASP A 478 1.39 -15.09 25.16
C ASP A 478 0.71 -15.82 24.00
N ARG A 479 -0.34 -15.24 23.38
CA ARG A 479 -0.98 -15.83 22.20
C ARG A 479 -0.04 -15.86 21.01
N VAL A 480 0.73 -14.79 20.81
CA VAL A 480 1.74 -14.74 19.74
C VAL A 480 2.82 -15.79 19.98
N TRP A 481 3.34 -15.88 21.20
CA TRP A 481 4.38 -16.86 21.55
C TRP A 481 3.88 -18.30 21.45
N GLY A 482 2.66 -18.57 21.93
CA GLY A 482 2.00 -19.87 21.81
C GLY A 482 1.82 -20.28 20.34
N ALA A 483 1.40 -19.34 19.48
CA ALA A 483 1.22 -19.61 18.06
C ALA A 483 2.55 -19.88 17.32
N LEU A 484 3.66 -19.30 17.79
CA LEU A 484 5.00 -19.53 17.23
C LEU A 484 5.67 -20.80 17.77
N THR A 485 5.27 -21.32 18.94
CA THR A 485 5.89 -22.50 19.55
C THR A 485 5.14 -23.79 19.18
N ASP A 486 3.81 -23.75 19.09
CA ASP A 486 2.98 -24.86 18.67
C ASP A 486 3.21 -25.20 17.17
N PRO A 487 3.68 -26.42 16.82
CA PRO A 487 3.82 -26.85 15.42
C PRO A 487 2.53 -26.70 14.59
N ALA A 488 1.36 -27.03 15.16
CA ALA A 488 0.10 -27.00 14.42
C ALA A 488 -0.36 -25.57 14.13
N GLN A 489 -0.15 -24.64 15.06
CA GLN A 489 -0.44 -23.23 14.84
C GLN A 489 0.52 -22.60 13.83
N ARG A 490 1.81 -22.98 13.86
CA ARG A 490 2.78 -22.52 12.85
C ARG A 490 2.39 -22.94 11.45
N GLU A 491 1.97 -24.20 11.27
CA GLU A 491 1.48 -24.71 9.99
C GLU A 491 0.24 -23.93 9.53
N ARG A 492 -0.74 -23.73 10.42
CA ARG A 492 -1.93 -22.93 10.14
C ARG A 492 -1.58 -21.49 9.71
N ILE A 493 -0.68 -20.83 10.43
CA ILE A 493 -0.24 -19.46 10.11
C ILE A 493 0.45 -19.44 8.76
N PHE A 494 1.33 -20.42 8.48
CA PHE A 494 1.99 -20.51 7.19
C PHE A 494 0.98 -20.70 6.05
N ASP A 495 -0.02 -21.56 6.22
CA ASP A 495 -1.08 -21.76 5.22
C ASP A 495 -1.91 -20.49 4.97
N ILE A 496 -2.21 -19.73 6.02
CA ILE A 496 -2.92 -18.45 5.89
C ILE A 496 -2.03 -17.41 5.20
N VAL A 497 -0.79 -17.23 5.65
CA VAL A 497 0.13 -16.19 5.18
C VAL A 497 0.67 -16.49 3.79
N ALA A 498 0.97 -17.74 3.47
CA ALA A 498 1.50 -18.14 2.18
C ALA A 498 0.39 -18.47 1.17
N PHE A 499 -0.69 -19.14 1.58
CA PHE A 499 -1.67 -19.70 0.63
C PHE A 499 -3.09 -19.20 0.82
N ARG A 500 -3.38 -18.39 1.84
CA ARG A 500 -4.74 -17.93 2.19
C ARG A 500 -5.70 -19.09 2.40
N LYS A 501 -5.17 -20.21 2.88
CA LYS A 501 -5.94 -21.42 3.17
C LYS A 501 -6.35 -21.42 4.64
N TYR A 502 -7.66 -21.51 4.86
CA TYR A 502 -8.28 -21.61 6.17
C TYR A 502 -8.88 -23.01 6.31
N ARG A 503 -8.87 -23.58 7.53
CA ARG A 503 -9.40 -24.94 7.78
C ARG A 503 -10.93 -24.99 7.61
N ASP A 504 -11.63 -23.93 7.99
CA ASP A 504 -13.09 -23.81 7.90
C ASP A 504 -13.48 -22.52 7.15
N PRO A 505 -13.52 -22.54 5.80
CA PRO A 505 -13.87 -21.38 4.98
C PRO A 505 -15.35 -20.96 5.04
#